data_AF-A0A1G0XCI4-F1
#
_entry.id   AF-A0A1G0XCI4-F1
#
_cell.length_a   1.000
_cell.length_b   1.000
_cell.length_c   1.000
_cell.angle_alpha   90.00
_cell.angle_beta   90.00
_cell.angle_gamma   90.00
#
_symmetry.space_group_name_H-M   'P 1'
#
loop_
_entity.id
_entity.type
_entity.pdbx_description
1 polymer ?
#
loop_
_entity_poly.entity_id
_entity_poly.type
_entity_poly.pdbx_seq_one_letter_code
_entity_poly.pdbx_strand_id
1 'polypeptide(L)'
;MKEYFLNIWIGLSTVAIGMKVTFKHLFVPAVTIQYPSVRVELPERERNRLYVNMDDCIGCDQCSRACPVSCIEIETVKGLPTEDLGKTSNGKKKALWVTKFDIDFAKCCYCQLCVFPCPTECIYMTDVYEFSEFQRNDLVYDFVTLTPEEREQKKLNYQKFEVEKAAEKAAKKPVTPPATPEAKPEVKVKTETPPPGADNPGENKVS
;
A
#
# COMPACT_ATOMS: atom_id res chain seq x y z
N MET A 1 -70.02 -2.53 20.75
CA MET A 1 -70.24 -1.34 19.88
C MET A 1 -69.48 -0.09 20.33
N LYS A 2 -69.66 0.45 21.55
CA LYS A 2 -68.96 1.69 21.97
C LYS A 2 -67.43 1.66 21.82
N GLU A 3 -66.78 0.56 22.19
CA GLU A 3 -65.32 0.38 22.06
C GLU A 3 -64.82 0.38 20.61
N TYR A 4 -65.60 -0.15 19.67
CA TYR A 4 -65.27 -0.14 18.24
C TYR A 4 -65.21 1.30 17.71
N PHE A 5 -66.19 2.14 18.08
CA PHE A 5 -66.19 3.56 17.72
C PHE A 5 -65.08 4.35 18.42
N LEU A 6 -64.73 4.02 19.67
CA LEU A 6 -63.57 4.61 20.36
C LEU A 6 -62.25 4.26 19.64
N ASN A 7 -62.07 3.02 19.22
CA ASN A 7 -60.87 2.59 18.50
C ASN A 7 -60.76 3.26 17.11
N ILE A 8 -61.87 3.41 16.38
CA ILE A 8 -61.91 4.21 15.14
C ILE A 8 -61.55 5.67 15.40
N TRP A 9 -62.11 6.29 16.44
CA TRP A 9 -61.82 7.67 16.80
C TRP A 9 -60.35 7.88 17.16
N ILE A 10 -59.77 6.98 17.97
CA ILE A 10 -58.34 6.99 18.31
C ILE A 10 -57.50 6.90 17.02
N GLY A 11 -57.79 5.94 16.13
CA GLY A 11 -57.06 5.79 14.87
C GLY A 11 -57.15 7.00 13.94
N LEU A 12 -58.32 7.64 13.81
CA LEU A 12 -58.47 8.88 13.05
C LEU A 12 -57.72 10.05 13.71
N SER A 13 -57.74 10.13 15.05
CA SER A 13 -57.05 11.20 15.78
C SER A 13 -55.53 11.12 15.65
N THR A 14 -54.94 9.91 15.69
CA THR A 14 -53.49 9.71 15.53
C THR A 14 -53.04 9.98 14.10
N VAL A 15 -53.83 9.59 13.09
CA VAL A 15 -53.59 9.95 11.69
C VAL A 15 -53.67 11.47 11.49
N ALA A 16 -54.64 12.16 12.09
CA ALA A 16 -54.75 13.61 12.02
C ALA A 16 -53.58 14.33 12.70
N ILE A 17 -53.08 13.81 13.83
CA ILE A 17 -51.87 14.30 14.49
C ILE A 17 -50.64 14.13 13.59
N GLY A 18 -50.47 12.97 12.94
CA GLY A 18 -49.41 12.74 11.97
C GLY A 18 -49.48 13.69 10.78
N MET A 19 -50.65 13.82 10.16
CA MET A 19 -50.89 14.73 9.04
C MET A 19 -50.60 16.19 9.40
N LYS A 20 -50.90 16.62 10.64
CA LYS A 20 -50.57 17.96 11.16
C LYS A 20 -49.05 18.19 11.25
N VAL A 21 -48.26 17.16 11.54
CA VAL A 21 -46.78 17.27 11.52
C VAL A 21 -46.26 17.38 10.09
N THR A 22 -46.74 16.55 9.16
CA THR A 22 -46.39 16.65 7.74
C THR A 22 -46.77 18.01 7.15
N PHE A 23 -47.97 18.50 7.44
CA PHE A 23 -48.45 19.82 6.99
C PHE A 23 -47.59 20.98 7.53
N LYS A 24 -47.03 20.87 8.75
CA LYS A 24 -46.04 21.84 9.23
C LYS A 24 -44.74 21.83 8.42
N HIS A 25 -44.25 20.65 8.04
CA HIS A 25 -43.00 20.52 7.29
C HIS A 25 -43.12 21.01 5.83
N LEU A 26 -44.33 21.05 5.27
CA LEU A 26 -44.58 21.61 3.94
C LEU A 26 -44.19 23.10 3.81
N PHE A 27 -44.20 23.85 4.90
CA PHE A 27 -43.85 25.29 4.93
C PHE A 27 -42.43 25.56 5.48
N VAL A 28 -41.64 24.53 5.76
CA VAL A 28 -40.24 24.67 6.17
C VAL A 28 -39.36 24.74 4.90
N PRO A 29 -38.37 25.65 4.81
CA PRO A 29 -37.47 25.70 3.66
C PRO A 29 -36.70 24.38 3.49
N ALA A 30 -36.51 23.96 2.24
CA ALA A 30 -35.79 22.73 1.93
C ALA A 30 -34.29 22.84 2.29
N VAL A 31 -33.76 21.83 2.98
CA VAL A 31 -32.33 21.71 3.35
C VAL A 31 -31.50 21.09 2.20
N THR A 32 -32.14 20.78 1.08
CA THR A 32 -31.52 20.13 -0.08
C THR A 32 -30.54 21.05 -0.81
N ILE A 33 -29.32 20.58 -1.04
CA ILE A 33 -28.31 21.26 -1.86
C ILE A 33 -28.44 20.79 -3.31
N GLN A 34 -28.51 21.73 -4.25
CA GLN A 34 -28.72 21.44 -5.67
C GLN A 34 -27.40 21.08 -6.36
N TYR A 35 -26.95 19.83 -6.20
CA TYR A 35 -25.82 19.30 -6.96
C TYR A 35 -26.22 19.11 -8.44
N PRO A 36 -25.39 19.48 -9.44
CA PRO A 36 -24.00 19.95 -9.34
C PRO A 36 -23.82 21.48 -9.34
N SER A 37 -24.89 22.28 -9.38
CA SER A 37 -24.79 23.75 -9.49
C SER A 37 -24.34 24.43 -8.19
N VAL A 38 -24.65 23.83 -7.05
CA VAL A 38 -24.15 24.21 -5.72
C VAL A 38 -23.41 23.01 -5.13
N ARG A 39 -22.12 23.19 -4.82
CA ARG A 39 -21.30 22.21 -4.11
C ARG A 39 -21.17 22.57 -2.63
N VAL A 40 -20.91 21.57 -1.80
CA VAL A 40 -20.62 21.75 -0.37
C VAL A 40 -19.16 22.19 -0.21
N GLU A 41 -18.89 23.11 0.71
CA GLU A 41 -17.53 23.42 1.14
C GLU A 41 -16.98 22.27 1.98
N LEU A 42 -15.92 21.65 1.48
CA LEU A 42 -15.27 20.48 2.05
C LEU A 42 -14.35 20.89 3.21
N PRO A 43 -14.38 20.25 4.39
CA PRO A 43 -13.38 20.46 5.43
C PRO A 43 -11.93 20.25 4.94
N GLU A 44 -11.00 21.03 5.51
CA GLU A 44 -9.57 21.06 5.13
C GLU A 44 -8.86 19.69 5.22
N ARG A 45 -9.36 18.75 6.03
CA ARG A 45 -8.74 17.44 6.29
C ARG A 45 -9.56 16.29 5.70
N GLU A 46 -10.13 16.50 4.52
CA GLU A 46 -10.82 15.44 3.78
C GLU A 46 -9.89 14.36 3.23
N ARG A 47 -10.50 13.24 2.84
CA ARG A 47 -9.83 12.00 2.43
C ARG A 47 -10.47 11.49 1.15
N ASN A 48 -10.28 12.24 0.06
CA ASN A 48 -10.79 11.90 -1.26
C ASN A 48 -9.64 11.31 -2.12
N ARG A 49 -9.51 11.66 -3.40
CA ARG A 49 -8.51 11.03 -4.26
C ARG A 49 -7.08 11.25 -3.75
N LEU A 50 -6.26 10.21 -3.75
CA LEU A 50 -4.82 10.30 -3.49
C LEU A 50 -4.10 10.97 -4.68
N TYR A 51 -3.10 11.78 -4.39
CA TYR A 51 -2.16 12.28 -5.39
C TYR A 51 -0.72 11.99 -4.93
N VAL A 52 0.16 11.75 -5.89
CA VAL A 52 1.57 11.44 -5.66
C VAL A 52 2.44 12.37 -6.50
N ASN A 53 3.25 13.18 -5.85
CA ASN A 53 4.30 13.95 -6.49
C ASN A 53 5.55 13.06 -6.67
N MET A 54 5.78 12.58 -7.89
CA MET A 54 6.96 11.76 -8.20
C MET A 54 8.28 12.52 -8.13
N ASP A 55 8.28 13.86 -8.18
CA ASP A 55 9.47 14.67 -7.98
C ASP A 55 9.98 14.61 -6.53
N ASP A 56 9.11 14.25 -5.58
CA ASP A 56 9.47 14.04 -4.16
C ASP A 56 9.45 12.57 -3.71
N CYS A 57 9.07 11.65 -4.60
CA CYS A 57 9.12 10.22 -4.32
C CYS A 57 10.57 9.70 -4.35
N ILE A 58 10.97 8.96 -3.30
CA ILE A 58 12.30 8.32 -3.17
C ILE A 58 12.26 6.79 -3.34
N GLY A 59 11.09 6.20 -3.65
CA GLY A 59 10.96 4.75 -3.81
C GLY A 59 11.13 3.93 -2.52
N CYS A 60 10.82 4.49 -1.34
CA CYS A 60 11.08 3.83 -0.06
C CYS A 60 10.12 2.70 0.35
N ASP A 61 9.07 2.43 -0.44
CA ASP A 61 8.09 1.33 -0.23
C ASP A 61 7.27 1.40 1.09
N GLN A 62 7.46 2.43 1.93
CA GLN A 62 6.80 2.56 3.23
C GLN A 62 5.27 2.74 3.12
N CYS A 63 4.80 3.43 2.08
CA CYS A 63 3.37 3.66 1.84
C CYS A 63 2.62 2.40 1.37
N SER A 64 3.26 1.50 0.60
CA SER A 64 2.66 0.21 0.23
C SER A 64 2.52 -0.69 1.45
N ARG A 65 3.59 -0.82 2.25
CA ARG A 65 3.60 -1.62 3.50
C ARG A 65 2.59 -1.15 4.56
N ALA A 66 2.30 0.14 4.62
CA ALA A 66 1.31 0.71 5.53
C ALA A 66 -0.13 0.56 5.01
N CYS A 67 -0.34 0.13 3.76
CA CYS A 67 -1.67 -0.01 3.19
C CYS A 67 -2.33 -1.31 3.68
N PRO A 68 -3.49 -1.26 4.39
CA PRO A 68 -4.14 -2.44 4.95
C PRO A 68 -4.75 -3.38 3.89
N VAL A 69 -4.86 -2.91 2.64
CA VAL A 69 -5.48 -3.61 1.51
C VAL A 69 -4.51 -3.82 0.34
N SER A 70 -3.22 -3.50 0.52
CA SER A 70 -2.16 -3.62 -0.50
C SER A 70 -2.53 -3.06 -1.89
N CYS A 71 -3.22 -1.92 -1.94
CA CYS A 71 -3.69 -1.31 -3.20
C CYS A 71 -2.63 -0.45 -3.93
N ILE A 72 -1.39 -0.40 -3.43
CA ILE A 72 -0.30 0.41 -3.99
C ILE A 72 0.81 -0.53 -4.44
N GLU A 73 1.05 -0.60 -5.74
CA GLU A 73 2.12 -1.43 -6.34
C GLU A 73 3.31 -0.54 -6.70
N ILE A 74 4.48 -0.83 -6.12
CA ILE A 74 5.70 -0.04 -6.32
C ILE A 74 6.83 -0.95 -6.80
N GLU A 75 7.45 -0.62 -7.93
CA GLU A 75 8.66 -1.29 -8.41
C GLU A 75 9.81 -0.29 -8.52
N THR A 76 10.96 -0.61 -7.93
CA THR A 76 12.13 0.27 -7.92
C THR A 76 13.38 -0.40 -8.42
N VAL A 77 14.18 0.34 -9.18
CA VAL A 77 15.50 -0.04 -9.68
C VAL A 77 16.53 0.93 -9.09
N LYS A 78 17.73 0.48 -8.69
CA LYS A 78 18.74 1.42 -8.16
C LYS A 78 19.32 2.25 -9.30
N GLY A 79 19.58 3.54 -9.03
CA GLY A 79 20.36 4.38 -9.94
C GLY A 79 21.76 3.78 -10.17
N LEU A 80 22.25 3.90 -11.41
CA LEU A 80 23.66 3.59 -11.70
C LEU A 80 24.57 4.63 -11.02
N PRO A 81 25.83 4.30 -10.68
CA PRO A 81 26.74 5.24 -10.01
C PRO A 81 27.02 6.53 -10.81
N THR A 82 26.74 6.51 -12.11
CA THR A 82 26.93 7.61 -13.07
C THR A 82 25.70 8.52 -13.18
N GLU A 83 24.56 8.15 -12.59
CA GLU A 83 23.29 8.87 -12.75
C GLU A 83 22.90 9.60 -11.44
N ASP A 84 22.92 10.93 -11.46
CA ASP A 84 22.37 11.76 -10.38
C ASP A 84 20.85 11.96 -10.58
N LEU A 85 20.03 11.24 -9.80
CA LEU A 85 18.56 11.36 -9.83
C LEU A 85 18.03 12.65 -9.15
N GLY A 86 18.91 13.59 -8.81
CA GLY A 86 18.57 14.83 -8.11
C GLY A 86 18.21 14.66 -6.62
N LYS A 87 17.53 15.67 -6.09
CA LYS A 87 17.04 15.73 -4.71
C LYS A 87 15.56 16.10 -4.69
N THR A 88 14.85 15.61 -3.68
CA THR A 88 13.49 16.07 -3.35
C THR A 88 13.51 17.50 -2.83
N SER A 89 12.35 18.17 -2.81
CA SER A 89 12.07 19.42 -2.08
C SER A 89 12.62 19.39 -0.65
N ASN A 90 12.37 18.29 0.06
CA ASN A 90 12.87 17.98 1.40
C ASN A 90 14.38 17.64 1.48
N GLY A 91 15.17 17.94 0.44
CA GLY A 91 16.64 17.84 0.40
C GLY A 91 17.23 16.43 0.33
N LYS A 92 16.39 15.37 0.37
CA LYS A 92 16.84 13.97 0.33
C LYS A 92 17.28 13.60 -1.09
N LYS A 93 18.43 12.93 -1.21
CA LYS A 93 18.92 12.42 -2.51
C LYS A 93 18.02 11.26 -2.98
N LYS A 94 17.62 11.27 -4.24
CA LYS A 94 17.04 10.08 -4.88
C LYS A 94 18.16 9.10 -5.22
N ALA A 95 17.97 7.82 -4.88
CA ALA A 95 18.90 6.74 -5.19
C ALA A 95 18.23 5.58 -5.95
N LEU A 96 16.91 5.65 -6.12
CA LEU A 96 16.07 4.63 -6.74
C LEU A 96 15.26 5.29 -7.86
N TRP A 97 15.32 4.72 -9.06
CA TRP A 97 14.34 4.94 -10.11
C TRP A 97 13.07 4.18 -9.75
N VAL A 98 11.95 4.89 -9.64
CA VAL A 98 10.64 4.26 -9.50
C VAL A 98 10.12 3.93 -10.90
N THR A 99 9.98 2.64 -11.18
CA THR A 99 9.57 2.11 -12.49
C THR A 99 8.11 1.67 -12.55
N LYS A 100 7.45 1.54 -11.40
CA LYS A 100 6.01 1.35 -11.28
C LYS A 100 5.55 2.04 -10.00
N PHE A 101 4.45 2.78 -10.06
CA PHE A 101 3.81 3.38 -8.89
C PHE A 101 2.33 3.50 -9.23
N ASP A 102 1.62 2.40 -9.01
CA ASP A 102 0.22 2.26 -9.41
C ASP A 102 -0.64 2.24 -8.16
N ILE A 103 -1.72 3.03 -8.14
CA ILE A 103 -2.74 2.98 -7.08
C ILE A 103 -4.05 2.46 -7.68
N ASP A 104 -4.55 1.35 -7.14
CA ASP A 104 -5.88 0.81 -7.45
C ASP A 104 -6.94 1.48 -6.56
N PHE A 105 -7.61 2.50 -7.10
CA PHE A 105 -8.68 3.21 -6.40
C PHE A 105 -9.96 2.38 -6.20
N ALA A 106 -10.12 1.27 -6.92
CA ALA A 106 -11.19 0.30 -6.72
C ALA A 106 -10.89 -0.73 -5.61
N LYS A 107 -9.68 -0.70 -5.02
CA LYS A 107 -9.31 -1.38 -3.76
C LYS A 107 -9.13 -0.39 -2.59
N CYS A 108 -8.79 0.87 -2.86
CA CYS A 108 -8.50 1.87 -1.84
C CYS A 108 -9.70 2.11 -0.89
N CYS A 109 -9.43 2.17 0.41
CA CYS A 109 -10.41 2.47 1.47
C CYS A 109 -10.29 3.90 2.02
N TYR A 110 -9.50 4.77 1.39
CA TYR A 110 -9.32 6.19 1.74
C TYR A 110 -8.94 6.46 3.21
N CYS A 111 -8.26 5.50 3.85
CA CYS A 111 -7.92 5.56 5.27
C CYS A 111 -6.81 6.56 5.65
N GLN A 112 -6.06 7.07 4.67
CA GLN A 112 -4.90 7.98 4.82
C GLN A 112 -3.66 7.37 5.51
N LEU A 113 -3.65 6.07 5.81
CA LEU A 113 -2.50 5.39 6.44
C LEU A 113 -1.21 5.39 5.59
N CYS A 114 -1.31 5.57 4.27
CA CYS A 114 -0.16 5.68 3.37
C CYS A 114 0.56 7.04 3.41
N VAL A 115 -0.09 8.10 3.93
CA VAL A 115 0.46 9.47 3.99
C VAL A 115 1.39 9.64 5.18
N PHE A 116 0.96 9.24 6.38
CA PHE A 116 1.74 9.37 7.62
C PHE A 116 3.16 8.78 7.62
N PRO A 117 3.43 7.60 7.03
CA PRO A 117 4.79 7.05 6.97
C PRO A 117 5.66 7.68 5.87
N CYS A 118 5.11 8.55 5.00
CA CYS A 118 5.86 9.09 3.87
C CYS A 118 6.96 10.06 4.37
N PRO A 119 8.24 9.74 4.20
CA PRO A 119 9.33 10.53 4.81
C PRO A 119 9.66 11.79 3.99
N THR A 120 9.00 12.00 2.85
CA THR A 120 9.14 13.17 1.98
C THR A 120 7.81 13.86 1.70
N GLU A 121 6.72 13.41 2.33
CA GLU A 121 5.35 13.93 2.16
C GLU A 121 4.87 13.94 0.69
N CYS A 122 5.44 13.08 -0.15
CA CYS A 122 5.18 13.05 -1.59
C CYS A 122 3.81 12.47 -1.96
N ILE A 123 3.11 11.79 -1.05
CA ILE A 123 1.76 11.24 -1.23
C ILE A 123 0.82 11.93 -0.26
N TYR A 124 -0.28 12.48 -0.76
CA TYR A 124 -1.27 13.20 0.04
C TYR A 124 -2.70 12.96 -0.47
N MET A 125 -3.68 13.26 0.38
CA MET A 125 -5.10 13.27 0.02
C MET A 125 -5.43 14.62 -0.62
N THR A 126 -6.20 14.59 -1.71
CA THR A 126 -6.77 15.79 -2.32
C THR A 126 -8.23 15.96 -1.90
N ASP A 127 -8.77 17.13 -2.19
CA ASP A 127 -10.19 17.51 -2.06
C ASP A 127 -11.07 16.89 -3.16
N VAL A 128 -10.49 16.43 -4.27
CA VAL A 128 -11.27 15.96 -5.42
C VAL A 128 -11.94 14.60 -5.16
N TYR A 129 -13.25 14.61 -4.96
CA TYR A 129 -14.12 13.43 -4.81
C TYR A 129 -14.78 12.98 -6.13
N GLU A 130 -14.85 13.86 -7.13
CA GLU A 130 -15.46 13.59 -8.44
C GLU A 130 -14.43 12.95 -9.40
N PHE A 131 -14.26 11.62 -9.33
CA PHE A 131 -13.35 10.85 -10.20
C PHE A 131 -13.88 9.44 -10.55
N SER A 132 -15.19 9.32 -10.71
CA SER A 132 -15.84 8.07 -11.12
C SER A 132 -15.56 7.74 -12.59
N GLU A 133 -15.08 6.53 -12.85
CA GLU A 133 -14.85 6.01 -14.21
C GLU A 133 -15.86 4.92 -14.61
N PHE A 134 -16.00 4.70 -15.92
CA PHE A 134 -16.93 3.70 -16.47
C PHE A 134 -16.42 2.27 -16.38
N GLN A 135 -15.10 2.06 -16.45
CA GLN A 135 -14.48 0.73 -16.32
C GLN A 135 -13.64 0.65 -15.04
N ARG A 136 -13.56 -0.55 -14.46
CA ARG A 136 -12.74 -0.80 -13.27
C ARG A 136 -11.25 -0.55 -13.52
N ASN A 137 -10.77 -0.83 -14.73
CA ASN A 137 -9.34 -0.71 -15.05
C ASN A 137 -8.88 0.76 -15.08
N ASP A 138 -9.78 1.68 -15.42
CA ASP A 138 -9.50 3.12 -15.49
C ASP A 138 -9.34 3.74 -14.08
N LEU A 139 -9.73 3.00 -13.02
CA LEU A 139 -9.47 3.34 -11.61
C LEU A 139 -8.07 2.91 -11.13
N VAL A 140 -7.21 2.36 -11.99
CA VAL A 140 -5.80 2.08 -11.70
C VAL A 140 -4.96 3.23 -12.26
N TYR A 141 -4.43 4.06 -11.37
CA TYR A 141 -3.69 5.27 -11.75
C TYR A 141 -2.19 5.01 -11.66
N ASP A 142 -1.49 5.08 -12.79
CA ASP A 142 -0.02 5.11 -12.88
C ASP A 142 0.46 6.55 -12.65
N PHE A 143 1.26 6.76 -11.61
CA PHE A 143 1.83 8.08 -11.28
C PHE A 143 3.22 8.31 -11.88
N VAL A 144 3.84 7.30 -12.51
CA VAL A 144 5.25 7.35 -12.94
C VAL A 144 5.46 8.32 -14.10
N THR A 145 6.47 9.18 -13.97
CA THR A 145 6.84 10.19 -14.99
C THR A 145 7.67 9.63 -16.15
N LEU A 146 8.20 8.41 -16.02
CA LEU A 146 8.97 7.71 -17.05
C LEU A 146 8.06 7.05 -18.09
N THR A 147 8.41 7.18 -19.37
CA THR A 147 7.74 6.44 -20.45
C THR A 147 7.93 4.92 -20.29
N PRO A 148 7.03 4.07 -20.83
CA PRO A 148 7.17 2.62 -20.75
C PRO A 148 8.52 2.09 -21.24
N GLU A 149 9.04 2.65 -22.33
CA GLU A 149 10.34 2.28 -22.89
C GLU A 149 11.50 2.63 -21.95
N GLU A 150 11.50 3.82 -21.34
CA GLU A 150 12.51 4.22 -20.36
C GLU A 150 12.48 3.35 -19.10
N ARG A 151 11.28 2.95 -18.64
CA ARG A 151 11.11 2.02 -17.51
C ARG A 151 11.80 0.69 -17.78
N GLU A 152 11.64 0.13 -18.98
CA GLU A 152 12.31 -1.11 -19.38
C GLU A 152 13.83 -0.92 -19.56
N GLN A 153 14.25 0.16 -20.22
CA GLN A 153 15.68 0.46 -20.40
C GLN A 153 16.41 0.59 -19.07
N LYS A 154 15.82 1.28 -18.07
CA LYS A 154 16.41 1.39 -16.72
C LYS A 154 16.50 0.03 -16.01
N LYS A 155 15.48 -0.83 -16.13
CA LYS A 155 15.52 -2.23 -15.63
C LYS A 155 16.67 -3.02 -16.28
N LEU A 156 16.79 -2.97 -17.62
CA LEU A 156 17.83 -3.66 -18.37
C LEU A 156 19.25 -3.16 -18.06
N ASN A 157 19.42 -1.84 -17.93
CA ASN A 157 20.73 -1.23 -17.63
C ASN A 157 21.21 -1.60 -16.22
N TYR A 158 20.30 -1.69 -15.25
CA TYR A 158 20.64 -2.19 -13.91
C TYR A 158 21.01 -3.68 -13.92
N GLN A 159 20.28 -4.52 -14.65
CA GLN A 159 20.62 -5.95 -14.81
C GLN A 159 22.00 -6.16 -15.42
N LYS A 160 22.35 -5.42 -16.49
CA LYS A 160 23.69 -5.45 -17.10
C LYS A 160 24.77 -5.09 -16.07
N PHE A 161 24.57 -4.01 -15.32
CA PHE A 161 25.50 -3.58 -14.27
C PHE A 161 25.66 -4.59 -13.13
N GLU A 162 24.59 -5.32 -12.75
CA GLU A 162 24.69 -6.41 -11.78
C GLU A 162 25.49 -7.60 -12.33
N VAL A 163 25.30 -7.96 -13.62
CA VAL A 163 26.09 -9.01 -14.30
C VAL A 163 27.56 -8.62 -14.41
N GLU A 164 27.87 -7.37 -14.81
CA GLU A 164 29.24 -6.84 -14.86
C GLU A 164 29.89 -6.86 -13.47
N LYS A 165 29.20 -6.37 -12.43
CA LYS A 165 29.69 -6.47 -11.04
C LYS A 165 29.86 -7.91 -10.56
N ALA A 166 29.02 -8.84 -10.99
CA ALA A 166 29.15 -10.25 -10.65
C ALA A 166 30.38 -10.87 -11.34
N ALA A 167 30.60 -10.56 -12.62
CA ALA A 167 31.77 -10.97 -13.39
C ALA A 167 33.07 -10.40 -12.79
N GLU A 168 33.11 -9.11 -12.43
CA GLU A 168 34.25 -8.52 -11.73
C GLU A 168 34.53 -9.18 -10.37
N LYS A 169 33.49 -9.46 -9.58
CA LYS A 169 33.63 -10.16 -8.29
C LYS A 169 34.11 -11.60 -8.47
N ALA A 170 33.71 -12.26 -9.55
CA ALA A 170 34.21 -13.59 -9.90
C ALA A 170 35.70 -13.54 -10.32
N ALA A 171 36.08 -12.56 -11.13
CA ALA A 171 37.47 -12.32 -11.55
C ALA A 171 38.40 -11.88 -10.41
N LYS A 172 37.86 -11.25 -9.35
CA LYS A 172 38.59 -10.80 -8.16
C LYS A 172 38.62 -11.81 -7.00
N LYS A 173 38.12 -13.04 -7.17
CA LYS A 173 38.33 -14.13 -6.19
C LYS A 173 39.79 -14.58 -6.22
N PRO A 174 40.52 -14.60 -5.08
CA PRO A 174 41.91 -15.06 -5.05
C PRO A 174 41.99 -16.57 -5.30
N VAL A 175 42.93 -16.98 -6.15
CA VAL A 175 43.28 -18.39 -6.38
C VAL A 175 44.04 -18.90 -5.16
N THR A 176 43.37 -19.69 -4.30
CA THR A 176 44.06 -20.54 -3.33
C THR A 176 44.82 -21.64 -4.08
N PRO A 177 46.14 -21.80 -3.89
CA PRO A 177 46.90 -22.88 -4.53
C PRO A 177 46.39 -24.26 -4.12
N PRO A 178 46.40 -25.26 -5.02
CA PRO A 178 45.99 -26.62 -4.69
C PRO A 178 47.03 -27.30 -3.80
N ALA A 179 46.58 -27.87 -2.68
CA ALA A 179 47.42 -28.71 -1.83
C ALA A 179 47.61 -30.10 -2.47
N THR A 180 48.86 -30.49 -2.70
CA THR A 180 49.24 -31.87 -3.09
C THR A 180 49.10 -32.83 -1.90
N PRO A 181 48.87 -34.14 -2.13
CA PRO A 181 48.52 -35.08 -1.06
C PRO A 181 49.73 -35.88 -0.55
N GLU A 182 49.91 -35.96 0.78
CA GLU A 182 50.83 -36.91 1.43
C GLU A 182 50.17 -37.63 2.62
N ALA A 183 50.74 -38.77 3.02
CA ALA A 183 50.02 -39.88 3.67
C ALA A 183 50.14 -39.98 5.20
N LYS A 184 49.25 -40.78 5.81
CA LYS A 184 49.28 -41.23 7.23
C LYS A 184 50.42 -42.26 7.47
N PRO A 185 50.98 -42.38 8.70
CA PRO A 185 50.38 -43.17 9.81
C PRO A 185 50.40 -42.39 11.16
N GLU A 186 50.06 -42.89 12.36
CA GLU A 186 49.59 -44.23 12.82
C GLU A 186 48.41 -44.12 13.84
N VAL A 187 48.41 -44.83 14.99
CA VAL A 187 47.25 -45.04 15.88
C VAL A 187 47.62 -45.13 17.39
N LYS A 188 46.72 -44.74 18.31
CA LYS A 188 46.52 -45.24 19.71
C LYS A 188 45.37 -44.46 20.39
N VAL A 189 44.10 -44.85 20.26
CA VAL A 189 43.35 -45.88 21.02
C VAL A 189 43.26 -45.65 22.53
N LYS A 190 42.04 -45.37 23.02
CA LYS A 190 41.38 -46.11 24.12
C LYS A 190 39.84 -46.00 23.99
N THR A 191 39.18 -47.14 24.19
CA THR A 191 37.73 -47.42 24.20
C THR A 191 37.09 -46.97 25.55
N GLU A 192 35.79 -47.04 25.87
CA GLU A 192 34.64 -47.95 25.58
C GLU A 192 33.31 -47.15 25.69
N THR A 193 32.34 -47.20 24.74
CA THR A 193 31.18 -48.12 24.57
C THR A 193 29.87 -47.69 25.31
N PRO A 194 28.67 -47.61 24.64
CA PRO A 194 27.41 -47.02 25.17
C PRO A 194 26.39 -48.09 25.69
N PRO A 195 25.16 -47.73 26.14
CA PRO A 195 23.96 -47.72 25.26
C PRO A 195 22.82 -46.76 25.77
N PRO A 196 21.51 -46.96 25.47
CA PRO A 196 20.79 -46.81 24.19
C PRO A 196 19.67 -45.72 24.27
N GLY A 197 18.83 -45.59 23.22
CA GLY A 197 17.72 -44.61 23.16
C GLY A 197 16.29 -45.20 23.14
N ALA A 198 15.31 -44.32 22.84
CA ALA A 198 13.84 -44.50 22.83
C ALA A 198 13.20 -44.53 24.25
N ASP A 199 12.13 -43.80 24.60
CA ASP A 199 10.82 -43.65 23.94
C ASP A 199 10.13 -42.27 24.18
N ASN A 200 9.19 -41.91 23.30
CA ASN A 200 8.12 -40.89 23.47
C ASN A 200 6.74 -41.65 23.53
N PRO A 201 5.57 -41.07 23.89
CA PRO A 201 5.22 -39.64 24.06
C PRO A 201 4.35 -39.30 25.33
N GLY A 202 4.03 -38.02 25.58
CA GLY A 202 2.92 -37.66 26.49
C GLY A 202 2.80 -36.20 26.97
N GLU A 203 1.66 -35.58 26.63
CA GLU A 203 0.91 -34.55 27.40
C GLU A 203 1.48 -33.14 27.71
N ASN A 204 0.89 -32.15 27.03
CA ASN A 204 0.38 -30.86 27.53
C ASN A 204 1.13 -30.07 28.63
N LYS A 205 1.56 -28.85 28.27
CA LYS A 205 0.89 -27.62 28.79
C LYS A 205 1.18 -26.36 27.98
N VAL A 206 0.12 -25.56 27.80
CA VAL A 206 0.16 -24.17 27.33
C VAL A 206 0.58 -23.26 28.50
N SER A 207 1.32 -22.19 28.21
CA SER A 207 1.48 -20.99 29.05
C SER A 207 1.76 -19.79 28.15
#